data_AF-A0A2U2ZA02-F1
#
_entry.id   AF-A0A2U2ZA02-F1
#
_cell.length_a   1.000
_cell.length_b   1.000
_cell.length_c   1.000
_cell.angle_alpha   90.00
_cell.angle_beta   90.00
_cell.angle_gamma   90.00
#
_symmetry.space_group_name_H-M   'P 1'
#
loop_
_entity.id
_entity.type
_entity.pdbx_description
1 polymer ?
#
loop_
_entity_poly.entity_id
_entity_poly.type
_entity_poly.pdbx_seq_one_letter_code
_entity_poly.pdbx_strand_id
1 'polypeptide(L)'
;MGRLAVLASTAFVLAGMVSTGSAQAQPAAQAPHPGGLITYSIEFSNPQEKDDNDLPEPYGQVLVQDGLRHTTLWEHPDLDINTPTLPRYPEFGVTHRYADHLISEVCAYVGEDDTGINADDVLANGCEPFHGPGVYTIPGPDGEVTVAVYYIS
;
A
#
# COMPACT_ATOMS: atom_id res chain seq x y z
N MET A 1 57.06 -44.72 -34.08
CA MET A 1 55.94 -45.65 -33.81
C MET A 1 54.65 -44.85 -33.87
N GLY A 2 53.93 -44.93 -34.99
CA GLY A 2 52.64 -44.26 -35.19
C GLY A 2 51.49 -45.18 -34.80
N ARG A 3 50.46 -44.64 -34.15
CA ARG A 3 49.19 -45.31 -33.88
C ARG A 3 48.06 -44.54 -34.56
N LEU A 4 47.33 -45.26 -35.41
CA LEU A 4 46.05 -44.91 -36.01
C LEU A 4 44.89 -45.24 -35.05
N ALA A 5 43.70 -44.74 -35.43
CA ALA A 5 42.33 -45.04 -34.95
C ALA A 5 41.83 -44.21 -33.75
N VAL A 6 40.59 -43.71 -33.68
CA VAL A 6 39.39 -43.83 -34.55
C VAL A 6 38.41 -42.68 -34.20
N LEU A 7 37.51 -42.42 -35.14
CA LEU A 7 36.38 -41.48 -35.17
C LEU A 7 35.49 -41.44 -33.91
N ALA A 8 34.96 -40.26 -33.60
CA ALA A 8 33.60 -40.10 -33.10
C ALA A 8 33.07 -38.70 -33.49
N SER A 9 32.35 -38.64 -34.61
CA SER A 9 31.51 -37.50 -34.96
C SER A 9 30.32 -37.45 -34.02
N THR A 10 30.18 -36.37 -33.24
CA THR A 10 28.91 -36.03 -32.60
C THR A 10 28.41 -34.73 -33.23
N ALA A 11 27.50 -34.87 -34.19
CA ALA A 11 26.71 -33.78 -34.70
C ALA A 11 25.71 -33.38 -33.60
N PHE A 12 25.89 -32.22 -32.98
CA PHE A 12 24.81 -31.58 -32.24
C PHE A 12 23.88 -30.91 -33.25
N VAL A 13 22.71 -31.50 -33.45
CA VAL A 13 21.59 -30.84 -34.13
C VAL A 13 21.09 -29.75 -33.18
N LEU A 14 21.44 -28.49 -33.45
CA LEU A 14 20.73 -27.35 -32.87
C LEU A 14 19.33 -27.33 -33.49
N ALA A 15 18.37 -27.94 -32.77
CA ALA A 15 16.97 -27.71 -33.03
C ALA A 15 16.64 -26.28 -32.59
N GLY A 16 16.35 -25.42 -33.56
CA GLY A 16 15.74 -24.13 -33.30
C GLY A 16 14.33 -24.33 -32.72
N MET A 17 14.05 -23.65 -31.62
CA MET A 17 12.68 -23.27 -31.27
C MET A 17 12.63 -21.76 -31.11
N VAL A 18 11.83 -21.16 -31.99
CA VAL A 18 11.47 -19.76 -32.01
C VAL A 18 10.55 -19.43 -30.84
N SER A 19 10.75 -18.24 -30.27
CA SER A 19 10.03 -17.62 -29.17
C SER A 19 8.51 -17.78 -29.20
N THR A 20 7.94 -18.11 -28.05
CA THR A 20 6.78 -17.39 -27.50
C THR A 20 7.03 -17.15 -26.02
N GLY A 21 8.07 -16.36 -25.73
CA GLY A 21 8.19 -15.76 -24.40
C GLY A 21 7.01 -14.84 -24.21
N SER A 22 6.12 -15.16 -23.28
CA SER A 22 5.17 -14.21 -22.72
C SER A 22 6.01 -13.12 -22.07
N ALA A 23 6.35 -12.09 -22.84
CA ALA A 23 6.82 -10.84 -22.28
C ALA A 23 5.65 -10.32 -21.44
N GLN A 24 5.67 -10.63 -20.15
CA GLN A 24 4.86 -9.91 -19.18
C GLN A 24 5.21 -8.45 -19.39
N ALA A 25 4.24 -7.67 -19.86
CA ALA A 25 4.39 -6.23 -19.92
C ALA A 25 4.72 -5.78 -18.50
N GLN A 26 5.98 -5.39 -18.28
CA GLN A 26 6.35 -4.68 -17.07
C GLN A 26 5.41 -3.47 -17.00
N PRO A 27 4.69 -3.26 -15.89
CA PRO A 27 3.97 -2.01 -15.70
C PRO A 27 4.96 -0.89 -16.00
N ALA A 28 4.61 0.01 -16.92
CA ALA A 28 5.42 1.19 -17.14
C ALA A 28 5.62 1.83 -15.78
N ALA A 29 6.87 1.98 -15.32
CA ALA A 29 7.16 2.65 -14.07
C ALA A 29 6.48 4.02 -14.13
N GLN A 30 5.38 4.18 -13.38
CA GLN A 30 4.65 5.44 -13.37
C GLN A 30 5.59 6.49 -12.79
N ALA A 31 5.70 7.62 -13.49
CA ALA A 31 6.53 8.72 -13.03
C ALA A 31 6.01 9.17 -11.65
N PRO A 32 6.88 9.33 -10.64
CA PRO A 32 6.46 9.81 -9.33
C PRO A 32 5.75 11.16 -9.46
N HIS A 33 4.66 11.35 -8.71
CA HIS A 33 3.91 12.59 -8.75
C HIS A 33 4.65 13.67 -7.96
N PRO A 34 4.76 14.92 -8.44
CA PRO A 34 5.26 16.01 -7.63
C PRO A 34 4.45 16.16 -6.33
N GLY A 35 5.13 16.36 -5.20
CA GLY A 35 4.48 16.77 -3.96
C GLY A 35 3.88 18.17 -4.06
N GLY A 36 3.19 18.56 -3.01
CA GLY A 36 2.47 19.83 -2.92
C GLY A 36 1.52 19.84 -1.75
N LEU A 37 0.57 20.78 -1.74
CA LEU A 37 -0.50 20.79 -0.75
C LEU A 37 -1.55 19.74 -1.13
N ILE A 38 -1.57 18.63 -0.40
CA ILE A 38 -2.49 17.51 -0.59
C ILE A 38 -3.80 17.83 0.12
N THR A 39 -4.92 17.77 -0.60
CA THR A 39 -6.29 17.86 -0.05
C THR A 39 -6.88 16.46 0.04
N TYR A 40 -7.27 16.00 1.22
CA TYR A 40 -7.68 14.60 1.42
C TYR A 40 -8.69 14.38 2.55
N SER A 41 -9.26 13.18 2.56
CA SER A 41 -9.95 12.57 3.71
C SER A 41 -9.60 11.09 3.82
N ILE A 42 -9.83 10.51 4.99
CA ILE A 42 -9.55 9.11 5.33
C ILE A 42 -10.81 8.51 5.95
N GLU A 43 -11.17 7.31 5.54
CA GLU A 43 -12.22 6.49 6.12
C GLU A 43 -11.60 5.20 6.67
N PHE A 44 -12.04 4.82 7.86
CA PHE A 44 -11.62 3.59 8.55
C PHE A 44 -12.81 2.65 8.61
N SER A 45 -12.60 1.39 8.26
CA SER A 45 -13.65 0.38 8.24
C SER A 45 -13.18 -0.88 8.97
N ASN A 46 -13.91 -1.26 10.01
CA ASN A 46 -13.81 -2.56 10.67
C ASN A 46 -15.16 -3.28 10.58
N PRO A 47 -15.40 -4.18 9.61
CA PRO A 47 -16.65 -4.95 9.53
C PRO A 47 -16.83 -5.97 10.65
N GLN A 48 -15.77 -6.25 11.43
CA GLN A 48 -15.78 -7.21 12.52
C GLN A 48 -16.06 -6.58 13.89
N GLU A 49 -16.07 -5.24 13.93
CA GLU A 49 -16.34 -4.42 15.11
C GLU A 49 -17.63 -4.87 15.81
N LYS A 50 -17.55 -5.06 17.13
CA LYS A 50 -18.63 -5.63 17.95
C LYS A 50 -18.76 -4.96 19.33
N ASP A 51 -18.11 -3.82 19.52
CA ASP A 51 -18.24 -3.03 20.72
C ASP A 51 -19.63 -2.37 20.85
N ASP A 52 -19.76 -1.39 21.75
CA ASP A 52 -21.04 -0.74 22.06
C ASP A 52 -21.62 0.11 20.92
N ASN A 53 -20.84 0.47 19.90
CA ASN A 53 -21.26 1.39 18.85
C ASN A 53 -21.01 0.92 17.41
N ASP A 54 -20.34 -0.22 17.21
CA ASP A 54 -20.03 -0.82 15.90
C ASP A 54 -19.21 0.13 14.99
N LEU A 55 -18.40 1.03 15.57
CA LEU A 55 -17.53 1.96 14.83
C LEU A 55 -16.06 1.75 15.25
N PRO A 56 -15.12 1.87 14.32
CA PRO A 56 -13.72 1.54 14.59
C PRO A 56 -13.06 2.54 15.56
N GLU A 57 -12.13 2.05 16.37
CA GLU A 57 -11.24 2.82 17.24
C GLU A 57 -9.79 2.79 16.70
N PRO A 58 -9.51 3.44 15.55
CA PRO A 58 -8.24 3.25 14.86
C PRO A 58 -7.08 3.97 15.55
N TYR A 59 -5.92 3.30 15.55
CA TYR A 59 -4.63 3.88 15.90
C TYR A 59 -3.55 3.53 14.86
N GLY A 60 -2.44 4.25 14.87
CA GLY A 60 -1.33 4.08 13.93
C GLY A 60 -1.15 5.29 13.03
N GLN A 61 -0.92 5.07 11.73
CA GLN A 61 -0.62 6.16 10.80
C GLN A 61 -1.06 5.91 9.36
N VAL A 62 -1.36 7.02 8.67
CA VAL A 62 -1.57 7.09 7.23
C VAL A 62 -0.60 8.13 6.66
N LEU A 63 0.12 7.79 5.60
CA LEU A 63 1.17 8.63 5.04
C LEU A 63 1.27 8.52 3.51
N VAL A 64 1.97 9.49 2.92
CA VAL A 64 2.47 9.41 1.54
C VAL A 64 3.99 9.35 1.54
N GLN A 65 4.61 8.65 0.58
CA GLN A 65 6.07 8.49 0.53
C GLN A 65 6.66 8.41 -0.88
N ASP A 66 7.99 8.61 -0.99
CA ASP A 66 8.84 8.34 -2.18
C ASP A 66 9.86 7.20 -1.97
N GLY A 67 9.66 6.37 -0.95
CA GLY A 67 10.57 5.29 -0.54
C GLY A 67 11.77 5.74 0.31
N LEU A 68 12.05 7.05 0.37
CA LEU A 68 13.09 7.62 1.25
C LEU A 68 12.52 8.65 2.23
N ARG A 69 11.54 9.43 1.79
CA ARG A 69 10.86 10.47 2.56
C ARG A 69 9.37 10.14 2.67
N HIS A 70 8.77 10.59 3.77
CA HIS A 70 7.33 10.48 3.99
C HIS A 70 6.74 11.79 4.55
N THR A 71 5.44 11.95 4.34
CA THR A 71 4.61 12.96 5.00
C THR A 71 3.43 12.24 5.64
N THR A 72 3.32 12.34 6.96
CA THR A 72 2.18 11.81 7.72
C THR A 72 0.94 12.64 7.43
N LEU A 73 -0.11 11.98 6.97
CA LEU A 73 -1.43 12.57 6.77
C LEU A 73 -2.21 12.55 8.09
N TRP A 74 -2.25 11.39 8.73
CA TRP A 74 -2.89 11.18 10.02
C TRP A 74 -2.04 10.25 10.88
N GLU A 75 -2.03 10.50 12.18
CA GLU A 75 -1.44 9.62 13.17
C GLU A 75 -2.25 9.69 14.45
N HIS A 76 -2.35 8.56 15.15
CA HIS A 76 -2.91 8.48 16.48
C HIS A 76 -2.20 7.38 17.27
N PRO A 77 -1.78 7.62 18.53
CA PRO A 77 -1.21 6.57 19.35
C PRO A 77 -2.27 5.53 19.73
N ASP A 78 -1.83 4.31 20.00
CA ASP A 78 -2.63 3.35 20.73
C ASP A 78 -2.80 3.83 22.18
N LEU A 79 -4.04 3.99 22.62
CA LEU A 79 -4.40 4.41 23.98
C LEU A 79 -5.13 3.29 24.75
N ASP A 80 -4.98 2.04 24.30
CA ASP A 80 -5.76 0.88 24.71
C ASP A 80 -7.26 1.24 24.64
N ILE A 81 -8.04 0.83 25.65
CA ILE A 81 -9.47 1.10 25.85
C ILE A 81 -9.89 2.59 25.82
N ASN A 82 -8.94 3.52 25.70
CA ASN A 82 -9.22 4.95 25.54
C ASN A 82 -8.98 5.45 24.11
N THR A 83 -8.69 4.56 23.16
CA THR A 83 -8.57 4.91 21.75
C THR A 83 -9.95 5.39 21.28
N PRO A 84 -10.06 6.61 20.71
CA PRO A 84 -11.36 7.16 20.39
C PRO A 84 -11.91 6.53 19.11
N THR A 85 -13.21 6.26 19.13
CA THR A 85 -14.00 5.98 17.92
C THR A 85 -13.78 7.03 16.84
N LEU A 86 -13.33 6.60 15.65
CA LEU A 86 -13.01 7.48 14.52
C LEU A 86 -13.25 6.78 13.17
N PRO A 87 -14.49 6.74 12.65
CA PRO A 87 -14.75 6.17 11.33
C PRO A 87 -14.20 7.02 10.17
N ARG A 88 -13.88 8.29 10.41
CA ARG A 88 -13.44 9.23 9.37
C ARG A 88 -12.53 10.34 9.91
N TYR A 89 -11.52 10.71 9.13
CA TYR A 89 -10.69 11.90 9.35
C TYR A 89 -10.57 12.80 8.11
N PRO A 90 -10.77 14.14 8.22
CA PRO A 90 -11.44 14.77 9.36
C PRO A 90 -12.88 14.28 9.45
N GLU A 91 -13.47 14.39 10.65
CA GLU A 91 -14.87 13.99 10.91
C GLU A 91 -15.85 14.57 9.87
N PHE A 92 -15.59 15.80 9.41
CA PHE A 92 -16.35 16.45 8.33
C PHE A 92 -15.44 17.06 7.27
N GLY A 93 -15.81 16.87 6.00
CA GLY A 93 -15.15 17.51 4.86
C GLY A 93 -13.78 16.92 4.51
N VAL A 94 -12.80 17.80 4.33
CA VAL A 94 -11.44 17.48 3.87
C VAL A 94 -10.41 18.29 4.66
N THR A 95 -9.18 17.79 4.73
CA THR A 95 -8.06 18.46 5.38
C THR A 95 -6.86 18.52 4.44
N HIS A 96 -5.76 19.15 4.90
CA HIS A 96 -4.59 19.39 4.07
C HIS A 96 -3.27 19.07 4.78
N ARG A 97 -2.30 18.56 4.00
CA ARG A 97 -0.90 18.40 4.40
C ARG A 97 0.01 18.70 3.22
N TYR A 98 1.14 19.35 3.50
CA TYR A 98 2.13 19.65 2.47
C TYR A 98 3.19 18.55 2.44
N ALA A 99 3.41 17.95 1.28
CA ALA A 99 4.51 17.03 1.03
C ALA A 99 5.58 17.72 0.18
N ASP A 100 6.79 17.89 0.72
CA ASP A 100 7.93 18.52 0.04
C ASP A 100 8.75 17.53 -0.82
N HIS A 101 8.14 16.38 -1.11
CA HIS A 101 8.77 15.24 -1.75
C HIS A 101 7.90 14.67 -2.87
N LEU A 102 8.49 13.78 -3.69
CA LEU A 102 7.69 13.06 -4.68
C LEU A 102 6.69 12.15 -3.95
N ILE A 103 5.59 11.82 -4.59
CA ILE A 103 4.61 10.87 -4.06
C ILE A 103 4.58 9.70 -5.02
N SER A 104 5.02 8.53 -4.55
CA SER A 104 4.94 7.26 -5.28
C SER A 104 3.94 6.29 -4.67
N GLU A 105 3.61 6.44 -3.39
CA GLU A 105 2.73 5.51 -2.66
C GLU A 105 1.87 6.26 -1.62
N VAL A 106 0.69 5.72 -1.36
CA VAL A 106 -0.15 6.02 -0.20
C VAL A 106 -0.12 4.80 0.69
N CYS A 107 0.27 4.97 1.95
CA CYS A 107 0.43 3.86 2.90
C CYS A 107 -0.47 4.05 4.11
N ALA A 108 -0.95 2.94 4.65
CA ALA A 108 -1.68 2.88 5.90
C ALA A 108 -1.15 1.70 6.72
N TYR A 109 -0.83 2.01 7.98
CA TYR A 109 -0.43 1.05 9.02
C TYR A 109 -1.30 1.35 10.22
N VAL A 110 -2.47 0.72 10.25
CA VAL A 110 -3.56 1.07 11.16
C VAL A 110 -4.06 -0.19 11.84
N GLY A 111 -3.97 -0.19 13.16
CA GLY A 111 -4.64 -1.13 14.04
C GLY A 111 -5.92 -0.53 14.61
N GLU A 112 -6.64 -1.32 15.37
CA GLU A 112 -7.90 -0.99 16.01
C GLU A 112 -7.91 -1.69 17.38
N ASP A 113 -8.33 -0.95 18.43
CA ASP A 113 -8.37 -1.50 19.79
C ASP A 113 -9.73 -2.15 20.07
N ASP A 114 -9.71 -3.46 20.19
CA ASP A 114 -10.91 -4.29 20.30
C ASP A 114 -11.36 -4.38 21.78
N THR A 115 -11.48 -3.22 22.46
CA THR A 115 -11.88 -2.97 23.87
C THR A 115 -11.40 -4.00 24.93
N GLY A 116 -10.29 -4.68 24.67
CA GLY A 116 -9.70 -5.71 25.55
C GLY A 116 -10.39 -7.08 25.56
N ILE A 117 -11.24 -7.42 24.57
CA ILE A 117 -11.89 -8.74 24.48
C ILE A 117 -11.11 -9.71 23.58
N ASN A 118 -10.47 -9.23 22.51
CA ASN A 118 -9.61 -10.02 21.62
C ASN A 118 -8.24 -9.36 21.40
N ALA A 119 -7.46 -9.90 20.45
CA ALA A 119 -6.28 -9.22 19.96
C ALA A 119 -6.70 -8.12 19.00
N ASP A 120 -5.99 -7.00 19.02
CA ASP A 120 -6.18 -5.84 18.15
C ASP A 120 -6.36 -6.24 16.68
N ASP A 121 -7.38 -5.66 16.06
CA ASP A 121 -7.67 -5.85 14.64
C ASP A 121 -6.68 -5.03 13.81
N VAL A 122 -6.33 -5.55 12.63
CA VAL A 122 -5.47 -4.82 11.69
C VAL A 122 -6.31 -4.34 10.51
N LEU A 123 -6.62 -3.04 10.48
CA LEU A 123 -7.42 -2.41 9.44
C LEU A 123 -6.62 -2.18 8.16
N ALA A 124 -5.32 -1.91 8.27
CA ALA A 124 -4.44 -1.77 7.10
C ALA A 124 -2.98 -2.02 7.45
N ASN A 125 -2.27 -2.72 6.56
CA ASN A 125 -0.82 -2.88 6.67
C ASN A 125 -0.18 -2.95 5.29
N GLY A 126 0.01 -1.79 4.67
CA GLY A 126 0.59 -1.74 3.34
C GLY A 126 0.53 -0.39 2.65
N CYS A 127 0.81 -0.42 1.36
CA CYS A 127 0.86 0.73 0.49
C CYS A 127 0.20 0.42 -0.86
N GLU A 128 -0.46 1.43 -1.42
CA GLU A 128 -0.95 1.43 -2.80
C GLU A 128 -0.13 2.39 -3.67
N PRO A 129 0.26 2.00 -4.90
CA PRO A 129 0.93 2.90 -5.83
C PRO A 129 0.11 4.15 -6.10
N PHE A 130 0.74 5.32 -6.00
CA PHE A 130 0.08 6.59 -6.24
C PHE A 130 -0.01 6.90 -7.74
N HIS A 131 -1.21 7.23 -8.20
CA HIS A 131 -1.53 7.51 -9.60
C HIS A 131 -2.08 8.94 -9.83
N GLY A 132 -2.06 9.79 -8.80
CA GLY A 132 -2.63 11.13 -8.80
C GLY A 132 -3.85 11.26 -7.87
N PRO A 133 -4.58 12.39 -7.89
CA PRO A 133 -5.84 12.49 -7.14
C PRO A 133 -6.80 11.34 -7.48
N GLY A 134 -7.36 10.72 -6.45
CA GLY A 134 -8.11 9.47 -6.55
C GLY A 134 -8.43 8.87 -5.17
N VAL A 135 -9.01 7.67 -5.19
CA VAL A 135 -9.32 6.90 -3.97
C VAL A 135 -8.38 5.71 -3.89
N TYR A 136 -7.76 5.53 -2.74
CA TYR A 136 -6.80 4.49 -2.44
C TYR A 136 -7.32 3.67 -1.27
N THR A 137 -7.59 2.39 -1.47
CA THR A 137 -8.06 1.48 -0.42
C THR A 137 -6.93 0.53 -0.08
N ILE A 138 -6.42 0.62 1.15
CA ILE A 138 -5.36 -0.22 1.67
C ILE A 138 -6.01 -1.26 2.59
N PRO A 139 -6.01 -2.55 2.20
CA PRO A 139 -6.65 -3.59 3.01
C PRO A 139 -5.77 -4.05 4.17
N GLY A 140 -6.42 -4.46 5.24
CA GLY A 140 -5.87 -5.28 6.31
C GLY A 140 -6.59 -6.64 6.36
N PRO A 141 -6.15 -7.56 7.23
CA PRO A 141 -6.87 -8.80 7.47
C PRO A 141 -8.28 -8.57 8.03
N ASP A 142 -8.49 -7.52 8.80
CA ASP A 142 -9.73 -7.32 9.56
C ASP A 142 -10.60 -6.18 9.03
N GLY A 143 -10.03 -5.29 8.23
CA GLY A 143 -10.73 -4.13 7.70
C GLY A 143 -10.02 -3.49 6.51
N GLU A 144 -10.30 -2.22 6.29
CA GLU A 144 -9.63 -1.42 5.27
C GLU A 144 -9.55 0.06 5.65
N VAL A 145 -8.52 0.74 5.15
CA VAL A 145 -8.37 2.19 5.21
C VAL A 145 -8.51 2.76 3.82
N THR A 146 -9.47 3.67 3.63
CA THR A 146 -9.70 4.35 2.36
C THR A 146 -9.25 5.80 2.43
N VAL A 147 -8.26 6.17 1.62
CA VAL A 147 -7.73 7.53 1.50
C VAL A 147 -8.23 8.15 0.20
N ALA A 148 -9.04 9.20 0.30
CA ALA A 148 -9.46 10.00 -0.84
C ALA A 148 -8.56 11.22 -0.97
N VAL A 149 -7.76 11.29 -2.04
CA VAL A 149 -6.95 12.45 -2.41
C VAL A 149 -7.68 13.24 -3.49
N TYR A 150 -8.16 14.43 -3.15
CA TYR A 150 -8.99 15.24 -4.05
C TYR A 150 -8.17 16.11 -4.99
N TYR A 151 -7.06 16.68 -4.49
CA TYR A 151 -6.26 17.64 -5.24
C TYR A 151 -4.86 17.79 -4.64
N ILE A 152 -3.89 18.14 -5.49
CA ILE A 152 -2.53 18.51 -5.11
C ILE A 152 -2.16 19.80 -5.87
N SER A 153 -1.74 20.84 -5.14
CA SER A 153 -1.26 22.13 -5.71
C SER A 153 0.20 22.40 -5.45
#